data_AF-A0A522U356-F1
#
_entry.id   AF-A0A522U356-F1
#
_cell.length_a   1.000
_cell.length_b   1.000
_cell.length_c   1.000
_cell.angle_alpha   90.00
_cell.angle_beta   90.00
_cell.angle_gamma   90.00
#
_symmetry.space_group_name_H-M   'P 1'
#
loop_
_entity.id
_entity.type
_entity.pdbx_description
1 polymer ?
#
loop_
_entity_poly.entity_id
_entity_poly.type
_entity_poly.pdbx_seq_one_letter_code
_entity_poly.pdbx_strand_id
1 'polypeptide(L)'
;MSFVRRHRAKAVFALLVAIIAGVGIFIWQKYPFGVKQYYTIKLGMPAAEGAGSRTLWKEPLFNKVWESQFYVYVINDIPKCIGSSCELGGKFIECLGGWISAYNIVTEEFDYGLRDAGADMRKSVITIADKDAKIVGIYPGARVKNLPYIMRNHRDLVSEEVFNGCSGELPGRWK
;
A
#
# COMPACT_ATOMS: atom_id res chain seq x y z
N MET A 1 -29.55 -33.36 -30.23
CA MET A 1 -28.48 -32.37 -29.96
C MET A 1 -27.27 -33.08 -29.36
N SER A 2 -26.16 -33.11 -30.09
CA SER A 2 -25.12 -34.16 -29.99
C SER A 2 -24.24 -34.08 -28.73
N PHE A 3 -23.94 -35.25 -28.18
CA PHE A 3 -23.00 -35.54 -27.08
C PHE A 3 -21.65 -34.80 -27.22
N VAL A 4 -21.19 -34.61 -28.46
CA VAL A 4 -19.95 -33.92 -28.83
C VAL A 4 -19.97 -32.42 -28.45
N ARG A 5 -21.12 -31.75 -28.55
CA ARG A 5 -21.25 -30.32 -28.18
C ARG A 5 -21.16 -30.10 -26.67
N ARG A 6 -21.73 -31.03 -25.88
CA ARG A 6 -21.62 -31.02 -24.40
C ARG A 6 -20.19 -31.29 -23.92
N HIS A 7 -19.46 -32.21 -24.54
CA HIS A 7 -18.06 -32.48 -24.19
C HIS A 7 -17.11 -31.32 -24.51
N ARG A 8 -17.28 -30.67 -25.67
CA ARG A 8 -16.50 -29.47 -26.02
C ARG A 8 -16.77 -28.30 -25.07
N ALA A 9 -18.03 -28.08 -24.67
CA ALA A 9 -18.37 -27.04 -23.71
C ALA A 9 -17.73 -27.27 -22.33
N LYS A 10 -17.72 -28.52 -21.84
CA LYS A 10 -17.05 -28.89 -20.58
C LYS A 10 -15.54 -28.68 -20.63
N ALA A 11 -14.90 -29.02 -21.75
CA ALA A 11 -13.46 -28.83 -21.93
C ALA A 11 -13.07 -27.34 -21.97
N VAL A 12 -13.84 -26.51 -22.68
CA VAL A 12 -13.63 -25.05 -22.73
C VAL A 12 -13.85 -24.41 -21.35
N PHE A 13 -14.88 -24.84 -20.62
CA PHE A 13 -15.13 -24.36 -19.26
C PHE A 13 -14.00 -24.73 -18.30
N ALA A 14 -13.51 -25.97 -18.34
CA ALA A 14 -12.37 -26.40 -17.51
C ALA A 14 -11.09 -25.60 -17.83
N LEU A 15 -10.84 -25.31 -19.11
CA LEU A 15 -9.70 -24.49 -19.53
C LEU A 15 -9.81 -23.05 -19.01
N LEU A 16 -11.00 -22.43 -19.08
CA LEU A 16 -11.26 -21.10 -18.55
C LEU A 16 -11.06 -21.03 -17.03
N VAL A 17 -11.55 -22.03 -16.29
CA VAL A 17 -11.34 -22.11 -14.83
C VAL A 17 -9.86 -22.24 -14.50
N ALA A 18 -9.11 -23.06 -15.24
CA ALA A 18 -7.66 -23.21 -15.04
C ALA A 18 -6.91 -21.90 -15.33
N ILE A 19 -7.30 -21.14 -16.36
CA ILE A 19 -6.72 -19.82 -16.66
C ILE A 19 -7.03 -18.83 -15.54
N ILE A 20 -8.29 -18.73 -15.10
CA ILE A 20 -8.69 -17.81 -14.02
C ILE A 20 -7.98 -18.16 -12.71
N ALA A 21 -7.90 -19.45 -12.37
CA ALA A 21 -7.17 -19.92 -11.19
C ALA A 21 -5.67 -19.60 -11.30
N GLY A 22 -5.05 -19.84 -12.46
CA GLY A 22 -3.65 -19.52 -12.71
C GLY A 22 -3.35 -18.02 -12.57
N VAL A 23 -4.20 -17.16 -13.15
CA VAL A 23 -4.10 -15.71 -12.99
C VAL A 23 -4.32 -15.29 -11.54
N GLY A 24 -5.30 -15.88 -10.85
CA GLY A 24 -5.57 -15.61 -9.43
C GLY A 24 -4.39 -15.95 -8.53
N ILE A 25 -3.78 -17.12 -8.72
CA ILE A 25 -2.58 -17.56 -7.98
C ILE A 25 -1.41 -16.62 -8.27
N PHE A 26 -1.17 -16.27 -9.53
CA PHE A 26 -0.10 -15.35 -9.91
C PHE A 26 -0.27 -13.96 -9.28
N ILE A 27 -1.49 -13.42 -9.27
CA ILE A 27 -1.80 -12.14 -8.63
C ILE A 27 -1.57 -12.23 -7.11
N TRP A 28 -2.03 -13.29 -6.46
CA TRP A 28 -1.87 -13.49 -5.02
C TRP A 28 -0.41 -13.61 -4.59
N GLN A 29 0.42 -14.29 -5.39
CA GLN A 29 1.86 -14.37 -5.13
C GLN A 29 2.59 -13.03 -5.34
N LYS A 30 2.14 -12.22 -6.30
CA LYS A 30 2.79 -10.94 -6.64
C LYS A 30 2.35 -9.78 -5.75
N TYR A 31 1.15 -9.86 -5.19
CA TYR A 31 0.57 -8.86 -4.29
C TYR A 31 0.11 -9.59 -3.03
N PRO A 32 0.96 -9.65 -1.98
CA PRO A 32 0.60 -10.37 -0.77
C PRO A 32 -0.47 -9.55 -0.03
N PHE A 33 -1.74 -9.91 -0.26
CA PHE A 33 -2.87 -9.35 0.48
C PHE A 33 -2.94 -10.01 1.87
N GLY A 34 -3.20 -9.22 2.92
CA GLY A 34 -3.38 -9.74 4.27
C GLY A 34 -2.10 -10.19 4.98
N VAL A 35 -0.95 -9.59 4.66
CA VAL A 35 0.31 -9.83 5.38
C VAL A 35 0.18 -9.43 6.84
N LYS A 36 0.22 -10.41 7.74
CA LYS A 36 0.22 -10.16 9.20
C LYS A 36 1.57 -9.71 9.73
N GLN A 37 2.65 -10.16 9.08
CA GLN A 37 4.02 -9.87 9.45
C GLN A 37 4.94 -9.95 8.23
N TYR A 38 5.89 -9.02 8.13
CA TYR A 38 6.99 -9.02 7.18
C TYR A 38 8.29 -8.71 7.93
N TYR A 39 9.12 -9.74 8.13
CA TYR A 39 10.30 -9.68 9.00
C TYR A 39 9.93 -9.12 10.38
N THR A 40 10.39 -7.92 10.71
CA THR A 40 10.16 -7.21 11.97
C THR A 40 8.86 -6.39 11.99
N ILE A 41 8.28 -6.08 10.83
CA ILE A 41 7.04 -5.31 10.71
C ILE A 41 5.84 -6.23 10.98
N LYS A 42 4.94 -5.84 11.89
CA LYS A 42 3.76 -6.62 12.31
C LYS A 42 2.52 -5.74 12.34
N LEU A 43 1.36 -6.29 12.02
CA LEU A 43 0.10 -5.58 12.24
C LEU A 43 -0.09 -5.25 13.73
N GLY A 44 -0.62 -4.07 14.00
CA GLY A 44 -0.88 -3.54 15.34
C GLY A 44 0.33 -2.91 16.05
N MET A 45 1.54 -3.04 15.50
CA MET A 45 2.71 -2.34 16.05
C MET A 45 2.68 -0.85 15.66
N PRO A 46 3.43 0.02 16.38
CA PRO A 46 3.58 1.42 15.99
C PRO A 46 4.24 1.56 14.61
N ALA A 47 3.74 2.48 13.80
CA ALA A 47 4.37 2.91 12.57
C ALA A 47 5.66 3.70 12.86
N ALA A 48 6.58 3.71 11.90
CA ALA A 48 7.81 4.51 11.96
C ALA A 48 7.49 6.01 12.01
N GLU A 49 6.37 6.40 11.39
CA GLU A 49 5.88 7.77 11.34
C GLU A 49 4.39 7.84 11.69
N GLY A 50 4.04 8.84 12.51
CA GLY A 50 2.69 9.14 13.02
C GLY A 50 2.64 10.56 13.58
N ALA A 51 1.48 11.05 14.02
CA ALA A 51 1.32 12.43 14.49
C ALA A 51 2.46 12.88 15.44
N GLY A 52 3.15 13.96 15.09
CA GLY A 52 4.22 14.54 15.90
C GLY A 52 5.59 13.83 15.82
N SER A 53 5.69 12.69 15.13
CA SER A 53 6.99 12.04 14.88
C SER A 53 7.87 12.92 14.00
N ARG A 54 9.19 12.80 14.15
CA ARG A 54 10.14 13.44 13.24
C ARG A 54 10.17 12.67 11.93
N THR A 55 10.37 13.37 10.83
CA THR A 55 10.63 12.74 9.52
C THR A 55 12.13 12.73 9.22
N LEU A 56 12.53 12.00 8.18
CA LEU A 56 13.88 12.09 7.60
C LEU A 56 14.12 13.38 6.78
N TRP A 57 13.17 14.31 6.77
CA TRP A 57 13.26 15.60 6.10
C TRP A 57 13.43 16.72 7.13
N LYS A 58 14.65 17.25 7.24
CA LYS A 58 14.99 18.27 8.27
C LYS A 58 14.48 19.69 7.95
N GLU A 59 13.72 19.88 6.87
CA GLU A 59 13.20 21.20 6.51
C GLU A 59 12.04 21.59 7.44
N PRO A 60 11.89 22.88 7.80
CA PRO A 60 10.95 23.30 8.83
C PRO A 60 9.49 22.88 8.60
N LEU A 61 9.06 22.83 7.33
CA LEU A 61 7.69 22.47 6.96
C LEU A 61 7.40 20.96 7.03
N PHE A 62 8.44 20.13 6.94
CA PHE A 62 8.32 18.68 6.84
C PHE A 62 9.02 17.94 7.97
N ASN A 63 9.64 18.62 8.93
CA ASN A 63 10.39 18.01 10.02
C ASN A 63 9.52 17.26 11.05
N LYS A 64 8.20 17.41 10.96
CA LYS A 64 7.21 16.72 11.78
C LYS A 64 6.05 16.24 10.93
N VAL A 65 5.56 15.06 11.25
CA VAL A 65 4.36 14.47 10.67
C VAL A 65 3.13 15.16 11.27
N TRP A 66 2.22 15.62 10.42
CA TRP A 66 0.97 16.26 10.85
C TRP A 66 -0.08 15.25 11.28
N GLU A 67 -1.09 15.71 12.02
CA GLU A 67 -2.26 14.90 12.30
C GLU A 67 -2.99 14.56 10.99
N SER A 68 -3.38 13.31 10.83
CA SER A 68 -4.01 12.79 9.61
C SER A 68 -4.91 11.61 9.95
N GLN A 69 -5.83 11.26 9.05
CA GLN A 69 -6.76 10.13 9.27
C GLN A 69 -6.04 8.79 9.23
N PHE A 70 -4.92 8.72 8.52
CA PHE A 70 -4.06 7.55 8.42
C PHE A 70 -2.67 7.98 7.94
N TYR A 71 -1.70 7.07 8.08
CA TYR A 71 -0.29 7.30 7.74
C TYR A 71 0.20 6.25 6.77
N VAL A 72 0.94 6.69 5.75
CA VAL A 72 1.58 5.84 4.76
C VAL A 72 3.08 6.05 4.83
N TYR A 73 3.80 4.96 5.07
CA TYR A 73 5.25 4.98 5.10
C TYR A 73 5.80 4.02 4.05
N VAL A 74 6.70 4.52 3.20
CA VAL A 74 7.27 3.76 2.08
C VAL A 74 8.78 3.70 2.20
N ILE A 75 9.29 2.47 2.21
CA ILE A 75 10.70 2.14 2.23
C ILE A 75 11.12 1.70 0.83
N ASN A 76 12.27 2.16 0.33
CA ASN A 76 12.97 1.72 -0.88
C ASN A 76 12.18 1.83 -2.20
N ASP A 77 11.48 2.95 -2.45
CA ASP A 77 10.81 3.19 -3.74
C ASP A 77 11.29 4.45 -4.48
N ILE A 78 11.09 5.63 -3.89
CA ILE A 78 11.43 6.94 -4.47
C ILE A 78 12.55 7.57 -3.62
N PRO A 79 13.53 8.32 -4.20
CA PRO A 79 14.67 8.86 -3.46
C PRO A 79 14.31 9.51 -2.12
N LYS A 80 13.40 10.48 -2.17
CA LYS A 80 12.79 11.11 -0.99
C LYS A 80 11.59 11.93 -1.46
N CYS A 81 10.42 11.74 -0.85
CA CYS A 81 9.26 12.60 -1.07
C CYS A 81 8.32 12.55 0.15
N ILE A 82 7.54 13.61 0.35
CA ILE A 82 6.47 13.71 1.34
C ILE A 82 5.24 14.32 0.67
N GLY A 83 4.06 13.80 1.00
CA GLY A 83 2.81 14.37 0.52
C GLY A 83 2.68 14.32 -1.01
N SER A 84 2.14 15.37 -1.61
CA SER A 84 1.93 15.49 -3.07
C SER A 84 3.22 15.51 -3.89
N SER A 85 4.40 15.69 -3.27
CA SER A 85 5.69 15.49 -3.95
C SER A 85 5.94 14.02 -4.31
N CYS A 86 5.21 13.07 -3.72
CA CYS A 86 5.23 11.65 -4.07
C CYS A 86 4.39 11.30 -5.32
N GLU A 87 4.41 12.16 -6.33
CA GLU A 87 3.67 12.01 -7.59
C GLU A 87 2.16 11.78 -7.37
N LEU A 88 1.52 11.02 -8.28
CA LEU A 88 0.10 10.69 -8.21
C LEU A 88 -0.29 9.92 -6.95
N GLY A 89 0.60 9.05 -6.45
CA GLY A 89 0.36 8.34 -5.19
C GLY A 89 0.29 9.30 -4.00
N GLY A 90 1.17 10.29 -3.98
CA GLY A 90 1.20 11.37 -2.99
C GLY A 90 -0.08 12.20 -2.95
N LYS A 91 -0.44 12.76 -4.10
CA LYS A 91 -1.68 13.56 -4.26
C LYS A 91 -2.92 12.78 -3.84
N PHE A 92 -2.96 11.50 -4.19
CA PHE A 92 -4.05 10.60 -3.85
C PHE A 92 -4.18 10.39 -2.33
N ILE A 93 -3.05 10.16 -1.63
CA ILE A 93 -3.07 10.00 -0.16
C ILE A 93 -3.46 11.30 0.54
N GLU A 94 -2.90 12.44 0.14
CA GLU A 94 -3.24 13.75 0.73
C GLU A 94 -4.72 14.08 0.57
N CYS A 95 -5.29 13.85 -0.62
CA CYS A 95 -6.71 14.09 -0.84
C CYS A 95 -7.56 13.26 0.13
N LEU A 96 -7.23 11.98 0.30
CA LEU A 96 -7.95 11.08 1.22
C LEU A 96 -7.76 11.43 2.71
N GLY A 97 -7.06 12.52 3.04
CA GLY A 97 -6.82 12.98 4.40
C GLY A 97 -5.69 12.22 5.11
N GLY A 98 -4.82 11.56 4.35
CA GLY A 98 -3.68 10.82 4.86
C GLY A 98 -2.37 11.59 4.74
N TRP A 99 -1.40 11.18 5.54
CA TRP A 99 0.00 11.59 5.40
C TRP A 99 0.80 10.51 4.67
N ILE A 100 1.74 10.91 3.82
CA ILE A 100 2.68 9.98 3.18
C ILE A 100 4.12 10.48 3.25
N SER A 101 5.01 9.57 3.62
CA SER A 101 6.45 9.73 3.47
C SER A 101 7.04 8.54 2.72
N ALA A 102 7.91 8.81 1.74
CA ALA A 102 8.64 7.77 1.02
C ALA A 102 10.13 8.08 0.93
N TYR A 103 10.95 7.06 1.18
CA TYR A 103 12.40 7.19 1.24
C TYR A 103 13.08 6.00 0.55
N ASN A 104 14.13 6.24 -0.26
CA ASN A 104 15.00 5.17 -0.75
C ASN A 104 16.27 4.98 0.10
N ILE A 105 16.62 5.98 0.91
CA ILE A 105 17.67 5.86 1.93
C ILE A 105 16.98 6.04 3.28
N VAL A 106 16.81 4.93 3.97
CA VAL A 106 16.27 4.89 5.32
C VAL A 106 17.43 4.73 6.30
N THR A 107 17.41 5.40 7.45
CA THR A 107 18.37 5.14 8.54
C THR A 107 17.85 3.99 9.42
N GLU A 108 18.69 3.41 10.28
CA GLU A 108 18.28 2.29 11.17
C GLU A 108 17.05 2.63 12.01
N GLU A 109 16.90 3.90 12.41
CA GLU A 109 15.75 4.38 13.20
C GLU A 109 14.40 4.23 12.47
N PHE A 110 14.40 4.23 11.14
CA PHE A 110 13.17 4.34 10.36
C PHE A 110 12.87 3.11 9.48
N ASP A 111 13.73 2.09 9.50
CA ASP A 111 13.56 0.90 8.65
C ASP A 111 12.87 -0.28 9.35
N TYR A 112 12.30 -0.06 10.54
CA TYR A 112 11.70 -1.09 11.38
C TYR A 112 12.65 -2.23 11.79
N GLY A 113 13.98 -2.07 11.72
CA GLY A 113 14.95 -3.15 11.93
C GLY A 113 15.01 -4.16 10.78
N LEU A 114 14.52 -3.80 9.59
CA LEU A 114 14.51 -4.68 8.42
C LEU A 114 15.92 -5.08 7.98
N ARG A 115 16.90 -4.18 8.08
CA ARG A 115 18.30 -4.47 7.75
C ARG A 115 18.87 -5.59 8.62
N ASP A 116 18.73 -5.48 9.93
CA ASP A 116 19.25 -6.47 10.87
C ASP A 116 18.56 -7.83 10.75
N ALA A 117 17.28 -7.81 10.35
CA ALA A 117 16.52 -9.02 10.07
C ALA A 117 16.86 -9.68 8.72
N GLY A 118 17.80 -9.12 7.95
CA GLY A 118 18.25 -9.67 6.66
C GLY A 118 17.28 -9.44 5.50
N ALA A 119 16.42 -8.43 5.58
CA ALA A 119 15.52 -8.09 4.48
C ALA A 119 16.30 -7.52 3.28
N ASP A 120 15.83 -7.83 2.06
CA ASP A 120 16.39 -7.25 0.84
C ASP A 120 16.00 -5.77 0.72
N MET A 121 16.90 -4.88 1.11
CA MET A 121 16.72 -3.42 1.06
C MET A 121 16.70 -2.85 -0.37
N ARG A 122 16.69 -3.69 -1.41
CA ARG A 122 16.33 -3.28 -2.78
C ARG A 122 14.84 -3.42 -3.06
N LYS A 123 14.10 -4.14 -2.22
CA LYS A 123 12.66 -4.29 -2.33
C LYS A 123 11.97 -3.22 -1.51
N SER A 124 10.96 -2.61 -2.13
CA SER A 124 10.14 -1.62 -1.46
C SER A 124 9.19 -2.27 -0.45
N VAL A 125 8.76 -1.52 0.56
CA VAL A 125 7.69 -1.93 1.47
C VAL A 125 6.82 -0.71 1.73
N ILE A 126 5.50 -0.89 1.64
CA ILE A 126 4.54 0.12 2.07
C ILE A 126 3.86 -0.38 3.33
N THR A 127 3.82 0.46 4.36
CA THR A 127 2.98 0.26 5.55
C THR A 127 1.87 1.29 5.58
N ILE A 128 0.66 0.85 5.91
CA ILE A 128 -0.50 1.70 6.16
C ILE A 128 -0.80 1.62 7.65
N ALA A 129 -0.95 2.76 8.30
CA ALA A 129 -1.29 2.85 9.72
C ALA A 129 -2.53 3.73 9.94
N ASP A 130 -3.31 3.41 10.97
CA ASP A 130 -4.49 4.18 11.35
C ASP A 130 -4.13 5.56 11.96
N LYS A 131 -5.15 6.35 12.31
CA LYS A 131 -4.98 7.68 12.94
C LYS A 131 -4.16 7.66 14.24
N ASP A 132 -4.10 6.50 14.92
CA ASP A 132 -3.37 6.30 16.17
C ASP A 132 -1.95 5.74 15.90
N ALA A 133 -1.50 5.78 14.65
CA ALA A 133 -0.22 5.31 14.15
C ALA A 133 0.02 3.80 14.38
N LYS A 134 -1.04 2.98 14.41
CA LYS A 134 -0.90 1.50 14.45
C LYS A 134 -0.95 0.95 13.04
N ILE A 135 0.01 0.08 12.69
CA ILE A 135 0.07 -0.54 11.36
C ILE A 135 -1.15 -1.46 11.15
N VAL A 136 -1.96 -1.15 10.15
CA VAL A 136 -3.15 -1.91 9.73
C VAL A 136 -2.97 -2.58 8.36
N GLY A 137 -1.92 -2.22 7.61
CA GLY A 137 -1.59 -2.84 6.33
C GLY A 137 -0.09 -2.91 6.06
N ILE A 138 0.37 -4.01 5.46
CA ILE A 138 1.78 -4.24 5.10
C ILE A 138 1.81 -4.77 3.66
N TYR A 139 2.57 -4.11 2.78
CA TYR A 139 2.63 -4.41 1.36
C TYR A 139 4.08 -4.47 0.87
N PRO A 140 4.76 -5.62 1.07
CA PRO A 140 6.10 -5.85 0.54
C PRO A 140 6.11 -5.87 -0.98
N GLY A 141 7.15 -5.29 -1.59
CA GLY A 141 7.33 -5.15 -3.03
C GLY A 141 6.43 -4.12 -3.71
N ALA A 142 5.51 -3.48 -2.97
CA ALA A 142 4.63 -2.46 -3.52
C ALA A 142 5.32 -1.10 -3.58
N ARG A 143 4.91 -0.29 -4.57
CA ARG A 143 5.46 1.05 -4.85
C ARG A 143 4.39 2.12 -4.66
N VAL A 144 4.78 3.38 -4.55
CA VAL A 144 3.90 4.55 -4.40
C VAL A 144 2.81 4.56 -5.48
N LYS A 145 3.13 4.16 -6.72
CA LYS A 145 2.14 4.01 -7.80
C LYS A 145 1.05 2.95 -7.53
N ASN A 146 1.27 2.04 -6.58
CA ASN A 146 0.31 1.02 -6.16
C ASN A 146 -0.64 1.52 -5.06
N LEU A 147 -0.42 2.71 -4.48
CA LEU A 147 -1.25 3.26 -3.40
C LEU A 147 -2.74 3.37 -3.76
N PRO A 148 -3.11 3.78 -4.99
CA PRO A 148 -4.52 3.74 -5.38
C PRO A 148 -5.08 2.32 -5.48
N TYR A 149 -4.31 1.24 -5.41
CA TYR A 149 -4.89 -0.11 -5.32
C TYR A 149 -4.89 -0.62 -3.88
N ILE A 150 -3.83 -0.28 -3.14
CA ILE A 150 -3.68 -0.61 -1.72
C ILE A 150 -4.82 -0.01 -0.90
N MET A 151 -5.09 1.29 -1.07
CA MET A 151 -6.07 2.00 -0.25
C MET A 151 -7.51 1.49 -0.42
N ARG A 152 -7.81 0.70 -1.46
CA ARG A 152 -9.12 0.04 -1.60
C ARG A 152 -9.41 -0.89 -0.43
N ASN A 153 -8.35 -1.52 0.09
CA ASN A 153 -8.44 -2.43 1.23
C ASN A 153 -8.49 -1.69 2.56
N HIS A 154 -8.35 -0.36 2.54
CA HIS A 154 -8.30 0.52 3.69
C HIS A 154 -9.33 1.66 3.58
N ARG A 155 -10.46 1.38 2.91
CA ARG A 155 -11.56 2.34 2.72
C ARG A 155 -12.15 2.79 4.05
N ASP A 156 -12.07 1.93 5.06
CA ASP A 156 -12.47 2.15 6.45
C ASP A 156 -11.67 3.27 7.14
N LEU A 157 -10.47 3.60 6.66
CA LEU A 157 -9.67 4.70 7.20
C LEU A 157 -10.08 6.08 6.69
N VAL A 158 -11.00 6.14 5.72
CA VAL A 158 -11.41 7.38 5.06
C VAL A 158 -12.91 7.57 5.30
N SER A 159 -13.32 8.79 5.67
CA SER A 159 -14.74 9.09 5.80
C SER A 159 -15.46 9.04 4.43
N GLU A 160 -16.78 8.93 4.45
CA GLU A 160 -17.57 8.96 3.21
C GLU A 160 -17.47 10.33 2.51
N GLU A 161 -17.53 11.40 3.31
CA GLU A 161 -17.39 12.78 2.85
C GLU A 161 -16.07 13.02 2.12
N VAL A 162 -14.94 12.68 2.74
CA VAL A 162 -13.60 12.89 2.16
C VAL A 162 -13.45 12.12 0.85
N PHE A 163 -13.89 10.87 0.82
CA PHE A 163 -13.83 10.05 -0.38
C PHE A 163 -14.66 10.63 -1.54
N ASN A 164 -15.88 11.09 -1.26
CA ASN A 164 -16.75 11.68 -2.26
C ASN A 164 -16.14 12.99 -2.80
N GLY A 165 -15.57 13.82 -1.92
CA GLY A 165 -14.84 15.03 -2.29
C GLY A 165 -13.62 14.75 -3.17
N CYS A 166 -12.94 13.62 -2.96
CA CYS A 166 -11.77 13.22 -3.72
C CYS A 166 -12.07 12.41 -4.99
N SER A 167 -13.33 12.04 -5.23
CA SER A 167 -13.73 11.11 -6.30
C SER A 167 -13.28 11.55 -7.71
N GLY A 168 -13.03 12.84 -7.94
CA GLY A 168 -12.45 13.38 -9.17
C GLY A 168 -10.98 12.98 -9.41
N GLU A 169 -10.21 12.83 -8.34
CA GLU A 169 -8.78 12.46 -8.34
C GLU A 169 -8.58 10.93 -8.24
N LEU A 170 -9.62 10.18 -7.85
CA LEU A 170 -9.55 8.71 -7.74
C LEU A 170 -9.55 8.07 -9.14
N PRO A 171 -8.77 7.00 -9.37
CA PRO A 171 -8.85 6.24 -10.62
C PRO A 171 -10.29 5.76 -10.85
N GLY A 172 -10.84 5.90 -12.05
CA GLY A 172 -12.27 5.66 -12.33
C GLY A 172 -12.84 4.30 -11.89
N ARG A 173 -11.99 3.30 -11.63
CA ARG A 173 -12.37 2.01 -11.02
C ARG A 173 -12.59 2.06 -9.49
N TRP A 174 -12.59 3.24 -8.88
CA TRP A 174 -12.91 3.51 -7.46
C TRP A 174 -14.31 4.09 -7.27
N LYS A 175 -14.93 4.55 -8.35
CA LYS A 175 -16.35 4.91 -8.39
C LYS A 175 -17.17 3.65 -8.63
#